data_AF-A0A4R0DSW5-F1
#
_entry.id   AF-A0A4R0DSW5-F1
#
_cell.length_a   1.000
_cell.length_b   1.000
_cell.length_c   1.000
_cell.angle_alpha   90.00
_cell.angle_beta   90.00
_cell.angle_gamma   90.00
#
_symmetry.space_group_name_H-M   'P 1'
#
loop_
_entity.id
_entity.type
_entity.pdbx_description
1 polymer ?
#
loop_
_entity_poly.entity_id
_entity_poly.type
_entity_poly.pdbx_seq_one_letter_code
_entity_poly.pdbx_strand_id
1 'polypeptide(L)'
;MIEPKKRGRKPRHPIESLKTIVWVEYIKQSASVSAYSVELILRDKPIEPLEKLYRWDKYQNGLHSPKPEYVDFVNQKFSGSKDIYDHVLWDVLVQDALSYEKIDQYISLMKPEIYFLLVRAVENFGLKRRPFNDEIVEVLINRGEVDCLVVAILMLHESTHLCSPDLRQLALNLYFGLTPKIAAHPLYFKVHPDLFDFIDSTFKHHVFLAPNIRLDMVVFWRSFRDNYWSNDLKVASQHLEEKSSSKNRVGSSKTRIESLDGKSYYDT
;
A
#
# COMPACT_ATOMS: atom_id res chain seq x y z
N MET A 1 13.18 42.17 5.90
CA MET A 1 13.92 40.89 6.00
C MET A 1 12.94 39.84 6.50
N ILE A 2 12.61 38.86 5.67
CA ILE A 2 11.69 37.78 6.03
C ILE A 2 12.55 36.63 6.56
N GLU A 3 12.41 36.30 7.84
CA GLU A 3 13.12 35.15 8.41
C GLU A 3 12.71 33.86 7.69
N PRO A 4 13.67 33.00 7.28
CA PRO A 4 13.35 31.73 6.67
C PRO A 4 12.70 30.81 7.72
N LYS A 5 11.44 30.41 7.49
CA LYS A 5 10.75 29.37 8.27
C LYS A 5 11.68 28.17 8.43
N LYS A 6 12.01 27.81 9.67
CA LYS A 6 12.78 26.60 10.01
C LYS A 6 12.17 25.42 9.24
N ARG A 7 12.96 24.80 8.35
CA ARG A 7 12.55 23.61 7.59
C ARG A 7 12.25 22.49 8.58
N GLY A 8 10.95 22.28 8.86
CA GLY A 8 10.49 21.13 9.61
C GLY A 8 10.91 19.82 8.91
N ARG A 9 10.99 18.73 9.68
CA ARG A 9 11.24 17.38 9.14
C ARG A 9 10.22 17.10 8.04
N LYS A 10 10.68 16.64 6.86
CA LYS A 10 9.80 16.25 5.75
C LYS A 10 8.72 15.29 6.28
N PRO A 11 7.44 15.47 5.89
CA PRO A 11 6.38 14.56 6.28
C PRO A 11 6.73 13.14 5.81
N ARG A 12 6.48 12.16 6.67
CA ARG A 12 6.75 10.75 6.36
C ARG A 12 5.76 10.28 5.30
N HIS A 13 6.23 9.48 4.34
CA HIS A 13 5.37 8.91 3.32
C HIS A 13 4.35 7.95 3.96
N PRO A 14 3.05 7.99 3.61
CA PRO A 14 2.02 7.13 4.23
C PRO A 14 2.37 5.64 4.18
N ILE A 15 2.94 5.18 3.06
CA ILE A 15 3.35 3.79 2.84
C ILE A 15 4.34 3.29 3.89
N GLU A 16 5.25 4.13 4.38
CA GLU A 16 6.19 3.73 5.44
C GLU A 16 5.47 3.32 6.73
N SER A 17 4.34 3.98 7.02
CA SER A 17 3.51 3.65 8.18
C SER A 17 2.77 2.32 7.96
N LEU A 18 2.16 2.12 6.79
CA LEU A 18 1.45 0.89 6.44
C LEU A 18 2.38 -0.33 6.45
N LYS A 19 3.53 -0.21 5.80
CA LYS A 19 4.61 -1.20 5.80
C LYS A 19 5.01 -1.62 7.21
N THR A 20 5.19 -0.65 8.10
CA THR A 20 5.55 -0.94 9.50
C THR A 20 4.42 -1.66 10.25
N ILE A 21 3.16 -1.26 10.03
CA ILE A 21 2.01 -1.89 10.70
C ILE A 21 1.87 -3.35 10.26
N VAL A 22 1.98 -3.64 8.95
CA VAL A 22 1.93 -5.01 8.43
C VAL A 22 3.07 -5.87 8.97
N TRP A 23 4.28 -5.32 9.04
CA TRP A 23 5.43 -6.01 9.61
C TRP A 23 5.24 -6.38 11.09
N VAL A 24 4.74 -5.46 11.91
CA VAL A 24 4.41 -5.75 13.31
C VAL A 24 3.33 -6.82 13.41
N GLU A 25 2.31 -6.75 12.55
CA GLU A 25 1.22 -7.71 12.55
C GLU A 25 1.69 -9.13 12.19
N TYR A 26 2.59 -9.24 11.21
CA TYR A 26 3.26 -10.50 10.89
C TYR A 26 3.95 -11.10 12.12
N ILE A 27 4.73 -10.31 12.83
CA ILE A 27 5.51 -10.81 13.98
C ILE A 27 4.59 -11.22 15.13
N LYS A 28 3.54 -10.45 15.40
CA LYS A 28 2.52 -10.80 16.39
C LYS A 28 1.85 -12.14 16.06
N GLN A 29 1.53 -12.38 14.80
CA GLN A 29 0.89 -13.63 14.35
C GLN A 29 1.88 -14.80 14.43
N SER A 30 3.11 -14.62 13.94
CA SER A 30 4.15 -15.65 13.99
C SER A 30 4.50 -16.08 15.41
N ALA A 31 4.49 -15.12 16.36
CA ALA A 31 4.77 -15.40 17.77
C ALA A 31 3.52 -15.76 18.59
N SER A 32 2.32 -15.51 18.06
CA SER A 32 1.05 -15.56 18.81
C SER A 32 1.07 -14.72 20.10
N VAL A 33 1.70 -13.53 20.05
CA VAL A 33 1.84 -12.65 21.21
C VAL A 33 1.48 -11.19 20.92
N SER A 34 1.27 -10.42 21.98
CA SER A 34 1.05 -8.97 21.90
C SER A 34 2.33 -8.22 21.50
N ALA A 35 2.21 -7.00 20.96
CA ALA A 35 3.38 -6.17 20.63
C ALA A 35 4.29 -5.91 21.84
N TYR A 36 3.72 -5.76 23.04
CA TYR A 36 4.46 -5.64 24.29
C TYR A 36 5.28 -6.91 24.59
N SER A 37 4.68 -8.08 24.39
CA SER A 37 5.37 -9.36 24.57
C SER A 37 6.48 -9.57 23.53
N VAL A 38 6.29 -9.12 22.28
CA VAL A 38 7.35 -9.15 21.26
C VAL A 38 8.55 -8.31 21.71
N GLU A 39 8.30 -7.13 22.27
CA GLU A 39 9.36 -6.28 22.81
C GLU A 39 10.13 -6.95 23.95
N LEU A 40 9.44 -7.71 24.83
CA LEU A 40 10.09 -8.50 25.87
C LEU A 40 10.95 -9.64 25.31
N ILE A 41 10.49 -10.34 24.26
CA ILE A 41 11.24 -11.42 23.61
C ILE A 41 12.52 -10.90 22.96
N LEU A 42 12.45 -9.72 22.35
CA LEU A 42 13.56 -9.09 21.63
C LEU A 42 14.58 -8.38 22.54
N ARG A 43 14.33 -8.34 23.86
CA ARG A 43 15.33 -7.88 24.83
C ARG A 43 16.47 -8.89 24.92
N ASP A 44 17.49 -8.67 24.11
CA ASP A 44 18.72 -9.47 24.16
C ASP A 44 19.60 -9.12 25.39
N LYS A 45 19.37 -7.97 26.06
CA LYS A 45 20.02 -7.59 27.33
C LYS A 45 19.09 -6.82 28.28
N PRO A 46 19.16 -7.06 29.61
CA PRO A 46 18.35 -6.38 30.62
C PRO A 46 18.69 -4.89 30.86
N ILE A 47 19.59 -4.29 30.06
CA ILE A 47 20.25 -3.00 30.36
C ILE A 47 19.66 -1.82 29.58
N GLU A 48 18.76 -2.04 28.60
CA GLU A 48 18.12 -0.91 27.93
C GLU A 48 17.09 -0.22 28.84
N PRO A 49 17.16 1.13 29.00
CA PRO A 49 16.28 1.88 29.90
C PRO A 49 14.80 1.68 29.54
N LEU A 50 13.95 1.69 30.58
CA LEU A 50 12.50 1.43 30.49
C LEU A 50 11.77 2.32 29.46
N GLU A 51 12.31 3.50 29.14
CA GLU A 51 11.77 4.41 28.11
C GLU A 51 11.67 3.79 26.71
N LYS A 52 12.42 2.71 26.43
CA LYS A 52 12.36 2.03 25.14
C LYS A 52 11.12 1.13 24.98
N LEU A 53 10.42 0.72 26.07
CA LEU A 53 9.27 -0.23 26.07
C LEU A 53 8.01 0.18 25.30
N TYR A 54 8.01 1.38 24.72
CA TYR A 54 6.90 1.87 23.89
C TYR A 54 7.26 1.88 22.40
N ARG A 55 8.41 1.31 22.01
CA ARG A 55 8.84 1.30 20.61
C ARG A 55 7.89 0.45 19.77
N TRP A 56 7.51 -0.73 20.25
CA TRP A 56 6.62 -1.62 19.53
C TRP A 56 5.20 -1.09 19.44
N ASP A 57 4.71 -0.38 20.46
CA ASP A 57 3.43 0.33 20.36
C ASP A 57 3.47 1.44 19.30
N LYS A 58 4.56 2.21 19.24
CA LYS A 58 4.77 3.21 18.17
C LYS A 58 4.83 2.57 16.79
N TYR A 59 5.42 1.39 16.64
CA TYR A 59 5.44 0.65 15.36
C TYR A 59 4.06 0.09 15.01
N GLN A 60 3.36 -0.51 15.97
CA GLN A 60 2.01 -1.06 15.80
C GLN A 60 1.01 0.00 15.32
N ASN A 61 1.21 1.25 15.74
CA ASN A 61 0.40 2.40 15.38
C ASN A 61 0.96 3.17 14.17
N GLY A 62 2.01 2.68 13.51
CA GLY A 62 2.62 3.28 12.32
C GLY A 62 3.35 4.61 12.58
N LEU A 63 3.48 5.05 13.84
CA LEU A 63 4.06 6.35 14.19
C LEU A 63 5.55 6.43 13.86
N HIS A 64 6.28 5.31 14.02
CA HIS A 64 7.72 5.21 13.74
C HIS A 64 8.01 4.08 12.74
N SER A 65 9.17 4.11 12.05
CA SER A 65 9.73 2.97 11.29
C SER A 65 10.93 2.40 12.06
N PRO A 66 11.16 1.08 12.04
CA PRO A 66 12.44 0.50 12.44
C PRO A 66 13.57 0.92 11.50
N LYS A 67 14.81 0.90 12.01
CA LYS A 67 16.00 1.03 11.18
C LYS A 67 16.33 -0.33 10.52
N PRO A 68 16.99 -0.36 9.36
CA PRO A 68 17.33 -1.61 8.66
C PRO A 68 18.06 -2.62 9.56
N GLU A 69 19.03 -2.16 10.36
CA GLU A 69 19.79 -3.07 11.23
C GLU A 69 18.92 -3.72 12.30
N TYR A 70 17.86 -3.03 12.74
CA TYR A 70 16.89 -3.57 13.68
C TYR A 70 15.93 -4.56 13.01
N VAL A 71 15.55 -4.33 11.74
CA VAL A 71 14.76 -5.29 10.96
C VAL A 71 15.54 -6.60 10.80
N ASP A 72 16.83 -6.51 10.48
CA ASP A 72 17.71 -7.69 10.34
C ASP A 72 17.83 -8.46 11.66
N PHE A 73 18.02 -7.75 12.78
CA PHE A 73 18.04 -8.35 14.12
C PHE A 73 16.72 -9.07 14.44
N VAL A 74 15.58 -8.44 14.16
CA VAL A 74 14.27 -9.04 14.39
C VAL A 74 14.04 -10.27 13.50
N ASN A 75 14.52 -10.24 12.26
CA ASN A 75 14.42 -11.37 11.34
C ASN A 75 15.22 -12.61 11.80
N GLN A 76 16.31 -12.41 12.56
CA GLN A 76 17.04 -13.52 13.18
C GLN A 76 16.20 -14.26 14.24
N LYS A 77 15.24 -13.57 14.87
CA LYS A 77 14.34 -14.15 15.88
C LYS A 77 12.99 -14.58 15.29
N PHE A 78 12.51 -13.87 14.27
CA PHE A 78 11.26 -14.10 13.56
C PHE A 78 11.54 -14.17 12.05
N SER A 79 11.85 -15.37 11.58
CA SER A 79 12.20 -15.65 10.19
C SER A 79 11.10 -15.19 9.23
N GLY A 80 11.49 -14.60 8.10
CA GLY A 80 10.56 -14.08 7.08
C GLY A 80 10.03 -12.68 7.36
N SER A 81 10.27 -12.11 8.56
CA SER A 81 9.81 -10.75 8.88
C SER A 81 10.49 -9.68 8.02
N LYS A 82 11.75 -9.91 7.61
CA LYS A 82 12.44 -9.01 6.66
C LYS A 82 11.75 -9.01 5.31
N ASP A 83 11.36 -10.18 4.79
CA ASP A 83 10.72 -10.31 3.47
C ASP A 83 9.37 -9.56 3.42
N ILE A 84 8.65 -9.49 4.55
CA ILE A 84 7.44 -8.68 4.68
C ILE A 84 7.74 -7.18 4.68
N TYR A 85 8.80 -6.76 5.38
CA TYR A 85 9.17 -5.34 5.51
C TYR A 85 9.78 -4.76 4.23
N ASP A 86 10.58 -5.57 3.54
CA ASP A 86 11.29 -5.23 2.30
C ASP A 86 10.51 -5.73 1.05
N HIS A 87 9.22 -6.07 1.21
CA HIS A 87 8.38 -6.56 0.12
C HIS A 87 8.27 -5.55 -1.03
N VAL A 88 8.36 -6.05 -2.27
CA VAL A 88 8.34 -5.23 -3.50
C VAL A 88 7.13 -4.29 -3.60
N LEU A 89 5.98 -4.71 -3.06
CA LEU A 89 4.77 -3.89 -2.94
C LEU A 89 5.08 -2.46 -2.44
N TRP A 90 5.90 -2.34 -1.41
CA TRP A 90 6.17 -1.04 -0.79
C TRP A 90 6.95 -0.12 -1.71
N ASP A 91 7.87 -0.68 -2.49
CA ASP A 91 8.67 0.08 -3.45
C ASP A 91 7.82 0.56 -4.61
N VAL A 92 7.00 -0.31 -5.22
CA VAL A 92 6.16 0.08 -6.37
C VAL A 92 5.13 1.16 -6.00
N LEU A 93 4.62 1.17 -4.76
CA LEU A 93 3.64 2.16 -4.31
C LEU A 93 4.21 3.56 -4.11
N VAL A 94 5.52 3.71 -3.94
CA VAL A 94 6.17 5.01 -3.70
C VAL A 94 6.64 5.68 -5.00
N GLN A 95 6.57 4.96 -6.13
CA GLN A 95 7.07 5.45 -7.41
C GLN A 95 5.96 6.15 -8.18
N ASP A 96 6.20 7.40 -8.59
CA ASP A 96 5.26 8.14 -9.43
C ASP A 96 5.17 7.53 -10.85
N ALA A 97 6.29 7.02 -11.37
CA ALA A 97 6.38 6.38 -12.68
C ALA A 97 7.50 5.31 -12.69
N LEU A 98 7.26 4.21 -13.40
CA LEU A 98 8.18 3.08 -13.52
C LEU A 98 8.54 2.83 -14.98
N SER A 99 9.83 2.85 -15.33
CA SER A 99 10.26 2.48 -16.67
C SER A 99 9.98 1.01 -16.98
N TYR A 100 9.91 0.64 -18.26
CA TYR A 100 9.70 -0.76 -18.68
C TYR A 100 10.73 -1.71 -18.06
N GLU A 101 12.01 -1.29 -17.99
CA GLU A 101 13.07 -2.12 -17.41
C GLU A 101 12.83 -2.37 -15.92
N LYS A 102 12.36 -1.36 -15.17
CA LYS A 102 12.01 -1.53 -13.76
C LYS A 102 10.79 -2.44 -13.61
N ILE A 103 9.79 -2.33 -14.49
CA ILE A 103 8.62 -3.22 -14.48
C ILE A 103 9.07 -4.67 -14.69
N ASP A 104 9.94 -4.94 -15.67
CA ASP A 104 10.52 -6.27 -15.89
C ASP A 104 11.32 -6.77 -14.69
N GLN A 105 12.13 -5.91 -14.09
CA GLN A 105 12.88 -6.24 -12.87
C GLN A 105 11.93 -6.65 -11.74
N TYR A 106 10.87 -5.89 -11.47
CA TYR A 106 9.91 -6.25 -10.44
C TYR A 106 9.13 -7.53 -10.76
N ILE A 107 8.77 -7.77 -12.02
CA ILE A 107 8.17 -9.04 -12.44
C ILE A 107 9.14 -10.20 -12.15
N SER A 108 10.44 -10.03 -12.38
CA SER A 108 11.45 -11.08 -12.13
C SER A 108 11.65 -11.41 -10.64
N LEU A 109 11.27 -10.50 -9.74
CA LEU A 109 11.33 -10.70 -8.28
C LEU A 109 10.10 -11.42 -7.72
N MET A 110 9.06 -11.63 -8.54
CA MET A 110 7.84 -12.33 -8.12
C MET A 110 8.13 -13.80 -7.82
N LYS A 111 7.28 -14.40 -6.99
CA LYS A 111 7.30 -15.86 -6.80
C LYS A 111 7.15 -16.60 -8.14
N PRO A 112 7.81 -17.77 -8.31
CA PRO A 112 7.81 -18.52 -9.56
C PRO A 112 6.40 -18.76 -10.13
N GLU A 113 5.43 -19.05 -9.26
CA GLU A 113 4.05 -19.35 -9.63
C GLU A 113 3.38 -18.19 -10.36
N ILE A 114 3.70 -16.94 -9.97
CA ILE A 114 3.16 -15.72 -10.57
C ILE A 114 4.02 -15.31 -11.77
N TYR A 115 5.35 -15.42 -11.65
CA TYR A 115 6.28 -15.13 -12.73
C TYR A 115 5.94 -15.93 -14.01
N PHE A 116 5.70 -17.23 -13.89
CA PHE A 116 5.38 -18.09 -15.05
C PHE A 116 3.98 -17.89 -15.63
N LEU A 117 3.08 -17.15 -14.95
CA LEU A 117 1.84 -16.67 -15.57
C LEU A 117 2.11 -15.48 -16.49
N LEU A 118 3.10 -14.65 -16.17
CA LEU A 118 3.41 -13.44 -16.91
C LEU A 118 4.47 -13.65 -17.97
N VAL A 119 5.28 -14.69 -17.86
CA VAL A 119 6.38 -14.99 -18.78
C VAL A 119 6.23 -16.40 -19.34
N ARG A 120 6.63 -16.59 -20.60
CA ARG A 120 6.74 -17.90 -21.24
C ARG A 120 8.09 -18.06 -21.91
N ALA A 121 8.59 -19.28 -21.92
CA ALA A 121 9.68 -19.66 -22.81
C ALA A 121 9.17 -19.72 -24.25
N VAL A 122 9.96 -19.17 -25.17
CA VAL A 122 9.73 -19.23 -26.61
C VAL A 122 10.97 -19.83 -27.23
N GLU A 123 10.79 -20.90 -28.01
CA GLU A 123 11.88 -21.56 -28.72
C GLU A 123 12.70 -20.53 -29.51
N ASN A 124 14.03 -20.59 -29.39
CA ASN A 124 15.00 -19.71 -30.05
C ASN A 124 15.01 -18.22 -29.62
N PHE A 125 14.05 -17.75 -28.83
CA PHE A 125 13.96 -16.35 -28.37
C PHE A 125 14.12 -16.17 -26.86
N GLY A 126 14.27 -17.27 -26.11
CA GLY A 126 14.42 -17.23 -24.66
C GLY A 126 13.10 -16.96 -23.95
N LEU A 127 13.12 -16.11 -22.92
CA LEU A 127 11.95 -15.78 -22.10
C LEU A 127 11.26 -14.51 -22.64
N LYS A 128 9.94 -14.57 -22.83
CA LYS A 128 9.13 -13.45 -23.31
C LYS A 128 7.89 -13.25 -22.45
N ARG A 129 7.51 -11.99 -22.20
CA ARG A 129 6.24 -11.66 -21.55
C ARG A 129 5.05 -12.21 -22.35
N ARG A 130 4.07 -12.75 -21.63
CA ARG A 130 2.77 -13.13 -22.17
C ARG A 130 1.91 -11.86 -22.33
N PRO A 131 0.97 -11.85 -23.30
CA PRO A 131 -0.04 -10.81 -23.33
C PRO A 131 -0.87 -10.88 -22.04
N PHE A 132 -1.10 -9.74 -21.40
CA PHE A 132 -1.97 -9.64 -20.24
C PHE A 132 -3.43 -9.62 -20.72
N ASN A 133 -4.23 -10.60 -20.33
CA ASN A 133 -5.60 -10.83 -20.80
C ASN A 133 -6.53 -11.22 -19.63
N ASP A 134 -7.84 -11.34 -19.92
CA ASP A 134 -8.85 -11.68 -18.90
C ASP A 134 -8.57 -13.03 -18.21
N GLU A 135 -8.10 -14.03 -18.95
CA GLU A 135 -7.76 -15.35 -18.37
C GLU A 135 -6.67 -15.23 -17.29
N ILE A 136 -5.62 -14.45 -17.53
CA ILE A 136 -4.56 -14.19 -16.55
C ILE A 136 -5.13 -13.40 -15.36
N VAL A 137 -5.98 -12.41 -15.61
CA VAL A 137 -6.63 -11.62 -14.57
C VAL A 137 -7.46 -12.53 -13.65
N GLU A 138 -8.29 -13.41 -14.20
CA GLU A 138 -9.10 -14.36 -13.41
C GLU A 138 -8.23 -15.29 -12.56
N VAL A 139 -7.16 -15.84 -13.13
CA VAL A 139 -6.23 -16.72 -12.38
C VAL A 139 -5.56 -15.97 -11.24
N LEU A 140 -5.09 -14.73 -11.48
CA LEU A 140 -4.45 -13.91 -10.45
C LEU A 140 -5.45 -13.48 -9.36
N ILE A 141 -6.67 -13.08 -9.74
CA ILE A 141 -7.76 -12.83 -8.79
C ILE A 141 -7.97 -14.08 -7.95
N ASN A 142 -8.08 -15.27 -8.56
CA ASN A 142 -8.33 -16.52 -7.86
C ASN A 142 -7.26 -16.85 -6.81
N ARG A 143 -5.99 -16.53 -7.07
CA ARG A 143 -4.92 -16.67 -6.08
C ARG A 143 -5.05 -15.71 -4.90
N GLY A 144 -5.37 -14.44 -5.16
CA GLY A 144 -5.64 -13.48 -4.08
C GLY A 144 -4.43 -13.10 -3.23
N GLU A 145 -3.22 -13.33 -3.74
CA GLU A 145 -1.98 -13.03 -3.03
C GLU A 145 -1.58 -11.56 -3.19
N VAL A 146 -0.76 -11.07 -2.28
CA VAL A 146 -0.22 -9.70 -2.30
C VAL A 146 0.61 -9.46 -3.56
N ASP A 147 1.37 -10.46 -4.01
CA ASP A 147 2.13 -10.37 -5.26
C ASP A 147 1.21 -10.14 -6.47
N CYS A 148 -0.02 -10.66 -6.46
CA CYS A 148 -1.00 -10.38 -7.51
C CYS A 148 -1.43 -8.90 -7.50
N LEU A 149 -1.46 -8.26 -6.32
CA LEU A 149 -1.71 -6.83 -6.19
C LEU A 149 -0.53 -6.02 -6.76
N VAL A 150 0.71 -6.47 -6.54
CA VAL A 150 1.90 -5.87 -7.16
C VAL A 150 1.78 -5.94 -8.69
N VAL A 151 1.37 -7.08 -9.24
CA VAL A 151 1.13 -7.21 -10.69
C VAL A 151 0.09 -6.20 -11.19
N ALA A 152 -1.03 -6.02 -10.48
CA ALA A 152 -2.03 -5.02 -10.85
C ALA A 152 -1.43 -3.60 -10.92
N ILE A 153 -0.64 -3.21 -9.92
CA ILE A 153 0.03 -1.91 -9.86
C ILE A 153 1.04 -1.74 -11.01
N LEU A 154 1.84 -2.78 -11.29
CA LEU A 154 2.79 -2.77 -12.39
C LEU A 154 2.09 -2.61 -13.76
N MET A 155 0.97 -3.32 -13.97
CA MET A 155 0.18 -3.18 -15.20
C MET A 155 -0.48 -1.80 -15.32
N LEU A 156 -0.84 -1.15 -14.19
CA LEU A 156 -1.31 0.24 -14.19
C LEU A 156 -0.22 1.21 -14.65
N HIS A 157 1.02 1.03 -14.18
CA HIS A 157 2.16 1.80 -14.69
C HIS A 157 2.39 1.54 -16.18
N GLU A 158 2.44 0.28 -16.59
CA GLU A 158 2.66 -0.11 -17.99
C GLU A 158 1.59 0.43 -18.93
N SER A 159 0.31 0.38 -18.52
CA SER A 159 -0.80 0.95 -19.29
C SER A 159 -0.63 2.44 -19.57
N THR A 160 0.01 3.15 -18.63
CA THR A 160 0.29 4.59 -18.75
C THR A 160 1.41 4.83 -19.76
N HIS A 161 2.41 3.95 -19.82
CA HIS A 161 3.49 4.02 -20.81
C HIS A 161 3.05 3.64 -22.22
N LEU A 162 2.19 2.62 -22.35
CA LEU A 162 1.64 2.18 -23.64
C LEU A 162 0.48 3.06 -24.13
N CYS A 163 -0.03 3.97 -23.28
CA CYS A 163 -1.30 4.66 -23.49
C CYS A 163 -2.43 3.68 -23.85
N SER A 164 -2.44 2.49 -23.25
CA SER A 164 -3.38 1.41 -23.57
C SER A 164 -4.56 1.42 -22.59
N PRO A 165 -5.78 1.81 -23.04
CA PRO A 165 -6.96 1.77 -22.19
C PRO A 165 -7.35 0.34 -21.82
N ASP A 166 -7.17 -0.60 -22.75
CA ASP A 166 -7.52 -2.01 -22.53
C ASP A 166 -6.64 -2.64 -21.42
N LEU A 167 -5.32 -2.43 -21.48
CA LEU A 167 -4.42 -2.89 -20.42
C LEU A 167 -4.76 -2.25 -19.07
N ARG A 168 -5.12 -0.97 -19.07
CA ARG A 168 -5.55 -0.28 -17.86
C ARG A 168 -6.80 -0.91 -17.27
N GLN A 169 -7.79 -1.21 -18.11
CA GLN A 169 -9.04 -1.83 -17.68
C GLN A 169 -8.79 -3.22 -17.07
N LEU A 170 -7.94 -4.04 -17.70
CA LEU A 170 -7.55 -5.35 -17.17
C LEU A 170 -6.83 -5.21 -15.81
N ALA A 171 -5.91 -4.25 -15.68
CA ALA A 171 -5.20 -4.00 -14.44
C ALA A 171 -6.14 -3.53 -13.30
N LEU A 172 -7.12 -2.69 -13.63
CA LEU A 172 -8.16 -2.25 -12.68
C LEU A 172 -9.09 -3.38 -12.28
N ASN A 173 -9.51 -4.23 -13.23
CA ASN A 173 -10.32 -5.41 -12.94
C ASN A 173 -9.59 -6.36 -11.98
N LEU A 174 -8.28 -6.58 -12.21
CA LEU A 174 -7.44 -7.33 -11.30
C LEU A 174 -7.39 -6.67 -9.92
N TYR A 175 -7.11 -5.36 -9.85
CA TYR A 175 -7.07 -4.62 -8.59
C TYR A 175 -8.37 -4.78 -7.79
N PHE A 176 -9.52 -4.48 -8.38
CA PHE A 176 -10.81 -4.57 -7.70
C PHE A 176 -11.15 -6.00 -7.29
N GLY A 177 -10.88 -6.99 -8.14
CA GLY A 177 -11.07 -8.41 -7.82
C GLY A 177 -10.20 -8.91 -6.65
N LEU A 178 -9.03 -8.30 -6.42
CA LEU A 178 -8.15 -8.62 -5.30
C LEU A 178 -8.56 -7.92 -3.99
N THR A 179 -9.24 -6.77 -4.06
CA THR A 179 -9.61 -6.00 -2.84
C THR A 179 -10.30 -6.83 -1.75
N PRO A 180 -11.31 -7.70 -2.00
CA PRO A 180 -11.91 -8.51 -0.94
C PRO A 180 -10.93 -9.53 -0.36
N LYS A 181 -10.01 -10.07 -1.17
CA LYS A 181 -9.06 -11.10 -0.74
C LYS A 181 -7.96 -10.52 0.15
N ILE A 182 -7.45 -9.35 -0.24
CA ILE A 182 -6.48 -8.60 0.56
C ILE A 182 -7.11 -8.10 1.86
N ALA A 183 -8.38 -7.64 1.81
CA ALA A 183 -9.10 -7.26 3.01
C ALA A 183 -9.35 -8.47 3.93
N ALA A 184 -9.65 -9.65 3.41
CA ALA A 184 -9.80 -10.86 4.22
C ALA A 184 -8.46 -11.38 4.79
N HIS A 185 -7.31 -10.95 4.25
CA HIS A 185 -6.01 -11.44 4.68
C HIS A 185 -5.63 -10.89 6.07
N PRO A 186 -5.31 -11.75 7.07
CA PRO A 186 -5.05 -11.31 8.44
C PRO A 186 -3.96 -10.23 8.57
N LEU A 187 -2.87 -10.34 7.79
CA LEU A 187 -1.78 -9.35 7.79
C LEU A 187 -2.20 -7.96 7.28
N TYR A 188 -3.12 -7.90 6.31
CA TYR A 188 -3.47 -6.66 5.61
C TYR A 188 -4.79 -6.08 6.08
N PHE A 189 -5.64 -6.86 6.78
CA PHE A 189 -6.95 -6.41 7.24
C PHE A 189 -6.86 -5.08 8.01
N LYS A 190 -5.88 -4.89 8.89
CA LYS A 190 -5.78 -3.64 9.65
C LYS A 190 -5.44 -2.40 8.79
N VAL A 191 -4.72 -2.59 7.69
CA VAL A 191 -4.19 -1.50 6.86
C VAL A 191 -4.94 -1.31 5.54
N HIS A 192 -5.82 -2.25 5.16
CA HIS A 192 -6.45 -2.25 3.85
C HIS A 192 -7.19 -0.94 3.51
N PRO A 193 -7.88 -0.22 4.44
CA PRO A 193 -8.57 1.01 4.06
C PRO A 193 -7.60 2.08 3.61
N ASP A 194 -6.55 2.34 4.40
CA ASP A 194 -5.53 3.35 4.09
C ASP A 194 -4.69 2.94 2.86
N LEU A 195 -4.43 1.63 2.69
CA LEU A 195 -3.73 1.09 1.53
C LEU A 195 -4.54 1.31 0.24
N PHE A 196 -5.82 0.98 0.25
CA PHE A 196 -6.69 1.13 -0.91
C PHE A 196 -6.96 2.61 -1.22
N ASP A 197 -7.16 3.45 -0.21
CA ASP A 197 -7.27 4.91 -0.39
C ASP A 197 -6.02 5.49 -1.06
N PHE A 198 -4.85 5.03 -0.63
CA PHE A 198 -3.60 5.43 -1.25
C PHE A 198 -3.52 4.99 -2.72
N ILE A 199 -3.86 3.73 -3.02
CA ILE A 199 -3.85 3.19 -4.39
C ILE A 199 -4.84 3.95 -5.28
N ASP A 200 -6.09 4.14 -4.85
CA ASP A 200 -7.13 4.84 -5.61
C ASP A 200 -6.73 6.30 -5.90
N SER A 201 -6.11 6.96 -4.92
CA SER A 201 -5.65 8.35 -5.07
C SER A 201 -4.48 8.49 -6.04
N THR A 202 -3.60 7.47 -6.07
CA THR A 202 -2.40 7.42 -6.92
C THR A 202 -2.74 7.02 -8.35
N PHE A 203 -3.56 5.99 -8.53
CA PHE A 203 -3.87 5.37 -9.83
C PHE A 203 -5.28 5.72 -10.31
N LYS A 204 -5.48 6.99 -10.67
CA LYS A 204 -6.78 7.49 -11.16
C LYS A 204 -7.17 6.83 -12.49
N HIS A 205 -8.45 6.57 -12.71
CA HIS A 205 -8.97 6.10 -13.99
C HIS A 205 -8.90 7.21 -15.03
N HIS A 206 -8.53 6.88 -16.26
CA HIS A 206 -8.52 7.84 -17.37
C HIS A 206 -9.77 7.62 -18.22
N VAL A 207 -10.60 8.65 -18.34
CA VAL A 207 -11.77 8.66 -19.22
C VAL A 207 -11.48 9.60 -20.37
N PHE A 208 -11.48 9.08 -21.60
CA PHE A 208 -11.28 9.90 -22.79
C PHE A 208 -12.64 10.32 -23.35
N LEU A 209 -12.95 11.62 -23.27
CA LEU A 209 -14.18 12.19 -23.85
C LEU A 209 -14.01 12.46 -25.36
N ALA A 210 -12.76 12.68 -25.77
CA ALA A 210 -12.30 12.84 -27.15
C ALA A 210 -10.82 12.42 -27.21
N PRO A 211 -10.22 12.18 -28.40
CA PRO A 211 -8.82 11.75 -28.52
C PRO A 211 -7.80 12.66 -27.79
N ASN A 212 -8.14 13.93 -27.60
CA ASN A 212 -7.32 14.95 -26.95
C ASN A 212 -7.88 15.46 -25.61
N ILE A 213 -9.02 14.92 -25.14
CA ILE A 213 -9.65 15.34 -23.87
C ILE A 213 -9.68 14.13 -22.93
N ARG A 214 -8.78 14.16 -21.94
CA ARG A 214 -8.71 13.17 -20.86
C ARG A 214 -9.27 13.77 -19.57
N LEU A 215 -10.19 13.06 -18.94
CA LEU A 215 -10.61 13.27 -17.57
C LEU A 215 -9.98 12.22 -16.67
N ASP A 216 -9.59 12.64 -15.47
CA ASP A 216 -9.16 11.73 -14.42
C ASP A 216 -10.36 11.47 -13.49
N MET A 217 -10.78 10.22 -13.41
CA MET A 217 -11.84 9.75 -12.52
C MET A 217 -11.25 8.93 -11.39
N VAL A 218 -11.66 9.16 -10.15
CA VAL A 218 -11.29 8.29 -9.03
C VAL A 218 -12.46 7.36 -8.76
N VAL A 219 -12.27 6.06 -8.99
CA VAL A 219 -13.22 5.04 -8.55
C VAL A 219 -12.74 4.56 -7.20
N PHE A 220 -13.54 4.84 -6.16
CA PHE A 220 -13.20 4.42 -4.82
C PHE A 220 -13.54 2.94 -4.60
N TRP A 221 -12.60 2.20 -4.01
CA TRP A 221 -12.76 0.81 -3.59
C TRP A 221 -13.99 0.58 -2.72
N ARG A 222 -14.44 1.60 -1.96
CA ARG A 222 -15.66 1.56 -1.13
C ARG A 222 -16.91 1.24 -1.94
N SER A 223 -17.05 1.83 -3.13
CA SER A 223 -18.16 1.52 -4.04
C SER A 223 -18.12 0.06 -4.47
N PHE A 224 -16.93 -0.51 -4.65
CA PHE A 224 -16.78 -1.92 -4.97
C PHE A 224 -17.11 -2.81 -3.77
N ARG A 225 -16.61 -2.48 -2.58
CA ARG A 225 -16.98 -3.17 -1.33
C ARG A 225 -18.49 -3.23 -1.14
N ASP A 226 -19.15 -2.09 -1.26
CA ASP A 226 -20.55 -1.97 -0.88
C ASP A 226 -21.48 -2.80 -1.78
N ASN A 227 -21.05 -3.09 -3.01
CA ASN A 227 -21.80 -3.84 -4.01
C ASN A 227 -21.36 -5.31 -4.18
N TYR A 228 -20.08 -5.63 -3.97
CA TYR A 228 -19.51 -6.93 -4.38
C TYR A 228 -18.86 -7.75 -3.27
N TRP A 229 -18.56 -7.16 -2.11
CA TRP A 229 -17.97 -7.93 -1.01
C TRP A 229 -19.04 -8.71 -0.24
N SER A 230 -18.62 -9.79 0.45
CA SER A 230 -19.50 -10.48 1.37
C SER A 230 -19.92 -9.57 2.53
N ASN A 231 -21.15 -9.74 3.03
CA ASN A 231 -21.70 -8.89 4.09
C ASN A 231 -20.82 -8.87 5.35
N ASP A 232 -20.29 -10.03 5.77
CA ASP A 232 -19.45 -10.14 6.97
C ASP A 232 -18.17 -9.31 6.83
N LEU A 233 -17.48 -9.44 5.70
CA LEU A 233 -16.24 -8.70 5.44
C LEU A 233 -16.50 -7.20 5.27
N LYS A 234 -17.60 -6.84 4.59
CA LYS A 234 -18.05 -5.45 4.43
C LYS A 234 -18.26 -4.77 5.77
N VAL A 235 -19.01 -5.40 6.67
CA VAL A 235 -19.29 -4.84 8.02
C VAL A 235 -18.00 -4.72 8.84
N ALA A 236 -17.12 -5.74 8.80
CA ALA A 236 -15.84 -5.70 9.49
C ALA A 236 -14.93 -4.56 8.99
N SER A 237 -14.89 -4.34 7.66
CA SER A 237 -14.17 -3.24 7.02
C SER A 237 -14.75 -1.87 7.43
N GLN A 238 -16.07 -1.71 7.40
CA GLN A 238 -16.74 -0.45 7.80
C GLN A 238 -16.43 -0.07 9.25
N HIS A 239 -16.50 -1.04 10.18
CA HIS A 239 -16.14 -0.79 11.57
C HIS A 239 -14.68 -0.39 11.77
N LEU A 240 -13.77 -0.88 10.93
CA LEU A 240 -12.37 -0.49 10.98
C LEU A 240 -12.20 0.98 10.56
N GLU A 241 -12.91 1.43 9.53
CA GLU A 241 -12.90 2.82 9.07
C GLU A 241 -13.52 3.81 10.07
N GLU A 242 -14.60 3.41 10.74
CA GLU A 242 -15.21 4.22 11.80
C GLU A 242 -14.22 4.44 12.97
N LYS A 243 -13.45 3.39 13.30
CA LYS A 243 -12.39 3.45 14.33
C LYS A 243 -11.20 4.31 13.90
N SER A 244 -10.83 4.35 12.62
CA SER A 244 -9.76 5.24 12.14
C SER A 244 -10.22 6.70 12.07
N SER A 245 -11.45 6.94 11.59
CA SER A 245 -12.06 8.27 11.48
C SER A 245 -12.27 8.94 12.85
N SER A 246 -12.66 8.16 13.86
CA SER A 246 -12.81 8.64 15.25
C SER A 246 -11.48 9.03 15.89
N LYS A 247 -10.37 8.31 15.59
CA LYS A 247 -9.02 8.70 16.04
C LYS A 247 -8.56 10.03 15.44
N ASN A 248 -8.91 10.33 14.19
CA ASN A 248 -8.58 11.61 13.56
C ASN A 248 -9.39 12.80 14.11
N ARG A 249 -10.55 12.57 14.76
CA ARG A 249 -11.32 13.64 15.43
C ARG A 249 -10.74 14.09 16.77
N VAL A 250 -10.02 13.22 17.48
CA VAL A 250 -9.44 13.54 18.81
C VAL A 250 -8.17 14.40 18.71
N GLY A 251 -7.56 14.54 17.53
CA GLY A 251 -6.38 15.38 17.29
C GLY A 251 -6.67 16.78 16.72
N SER A 252 -7.91 17.08 16.31
CA SER A 252 -8.28 18.33 15.65
C SER A 252 -9.30 19.13 16.48
N SER A 253 -8.88 19.54 17.67
CA SER A 253 -9.59 20.55 18.47
C SER A 253 -8.60 21.66 18.85
N LYS A 254 -8.02 22.27 17.82
CA LYS A 254 -7.62 23.68 17.85
C LYS A 254 -8.19 24.32 16.59
N THR A 255 -9.44 24.72 16.70
CA THR A 255 -10.09 25.67 15.78
C THR A 255 -9.17 26.88 15.63
N ARG A 256 -8.47 26.95 14.50
CA ARG A 256 -7.91 28.21 14.00
C ARG A 256 -8.91 28.70 12.97
N ILE A 257 -9.71 29.67 13.37
CA ILE A 257 -10.49 30.48 12.44
C ILE A 257 -9.44 31.33 11.70
N GLU A 258 -9.14 30.98 10.45
CA GLU A 258 -8.44 31.91 9.55
C GLU A 258 -9.50 32.86 9.00
N SER A 259 -9.51 34.08 9.55
CA SER A 259 -10.24 35.21 9.00
C SER A 259 -9.79 35.43 7.56
N LEU A 260 -10.77 35.51 6.65
CA LEU A 260 -10.61 35.94 5.27
C LEU A 260 -10.21 37.42 5.25
N ASP A 261 -8.93 37.74 5.44
CA ASP A 261 -8.36 39.01 4.99
C ASP A 261 -8.04 38.91 3.50
N GLY A 262 -9.09 38.82 2.70
CA GLY A 262 -9.03 39.08 1.27
C GLY A 262 -9.34 40.56 1.05
N LYS A 263 -8.36 41.34 0.59
CA LYS A 263 -8.65 42.64 -0.01
C LYS A 263 -9.64 42.42 -1.16
N SER A 264 -10.79 43.06 -1.05
CA SER A 264 -11.84 43.09 -2.07
C SER A 264 -11.28 43.65 -3.38
N TYR A 265 -11.65 43.03 -4.50
CA TYR A 265 -11.30 43.47 -5.85
C TYR A 265 -12.03 44.77 -6.28
N TYR A 266 -12.82 45.37 -5.37
CA TYR A 266 -13.58 46.61 -5.58
C TYR A 266 -13.05 47.84 -4.83
N ASP A 267 -11.89 47.75 -4.17
CA ASP A 267 -11.27 48.94 -3.59
C ASP A 267 -10.35 49.60 -4.63
N THR A 268 -10.97 50.35 -5.56
CA THR A 268 -10.32 51.41 -6.35
C THR A 268 -10.05 52.63 -5.50
#